data_AF-A0AA88TQT5-F1
#
_entry.id   AF-A0AA88TQT5-F1
#
_cell.length_a   1.000
_cell.length_b   1.000
_cell.length_c   1.000
_cell.angle_alpha   90.00
_cell.angle_beta   90.00
_cell.angle_gamma   90.00
#
_symmetry.space_group_name_H-M   'P 1'
#
loop_
_entity.id
_entity.type
_entity.pdbx_description
1 polymer ?
#
loop_
_entity_poly.entity_id
_entity_poly.type
_entity_poly.pdbx_seq_one_letter_code
_entity_poly.pdbx_strand_id
1 'polypeptide(L)'
;MATSETVYNTTTTATQEPKSKKWILVPSENLEKIRFVIKVVEVLLSFVAFVMEEVVSNCSECGPLYFFEFVSCTAFLFTLLLLILLATTLHQRVGINSWPTLDFGYTTTMAILFLLASIVFAAGNGNTSLEQGAVAFGFLATVAFFIDFGLFMKYRGAPCRKRNNQQADQTPRPENEKLNANGDSAN
;
A
#
# COMPACT_ATOMS: atom_id res chain seq x y z
N MET A 1 -13.26 16.82 69.37
CA MET A 1 -13.60 16.11 68.13
C MET A 1 -12.65 16.60 67.05
N ALA A 2 -11.71 15.77 66.62
CA ALA A 2 -10.89 16.01 65.43
C ALA A 2 -11.13 14.82 64.50
N THR A 3 -11.85 15.05 63.40
CA THR A 3 -12.10 14.06 62.36
C THR A 3 -10.95 14.15 61.36
N SER A 4 -10.06 13.17 61.39
CA SER A 4 -9.02 12.99 60.37
C SER A 4 -9.68 12.47 59.09
N GLU A 5 -9.95 13.35 58.13
CA GLU A 5 -10.37 12.92 56.80
C GLU A 5 -9.17 12.35 56.05
N THR A 6 -9.17 11.02 55.91
CA THR A 6 -8.28 10.31 55.01
C THR A 6 -8.77 10.56 53.59
N VAL A 7 -8.19 11.55 52.91
CA VAL A 7 -8.33 11.74 51.47
C VAL A 7 -7.63 10.56 50.79
N TYR A 8 -8.39 9.49 50.55
CA TYR A 8 -7.95 8.44 49.64
C TYR A 8 -7.93 9.04 48.24
N ASN A 9 -6.74 9.43 47.77
CA ASN A 9 -6.49 9.61 46.35
C ASN A 9 -6.80 8.27 45.67
N THR A 10 -7.98 8.18 45.05
CA THR A 10 -8.28 7.12 44.09
C THR A 10 -7.30 7.29 42.95
N THR A 11 -6.18 6.57 43.03
CA THR A 11 -5.32 6.35 41.89
C THR A 11 -6.15 5.47 40.97
N THR A 12 -6.82 6.09 40.00
CA THR A 12 -7.40 5.39 38.87
C THR A 12 -6.23 4.79 38.09
N THR A 13 -5.80 3.60 38.50
CA THR A 13 -5.05 2.70 37.62
C THR A 13 -5.99 2.46 36.44
N ALA A 14 -5.75 3.20 35.35
CA ALA A 14 -6.34 2.86 34.07
C ALA A 14 -5.97 1.39 33.84
N THR A 15 -6.96 0.52 33.95
CA THR A 15 -6.86 -0.88 33.56
C THR A 15 -6.34 -0.85 32.13
N GLN A 16 -5.04 -1.10 31.98
CA GLN A 16 -4.48 -1.45 30.69
C GLN A 16 -5.18 -2.76 30.34
N GLU A 17 -6.21 -2.67 29.49
CA GLU A 17 -6.64 -3.82 28.73
C GLU A 17 -5.37 -4.48 28.19
N PRO A 18 -5.26 -5.82 28.26
CA PRO A 18 -4.15 -6.49 27.64
C PRO A 18 -4.17 -6.06 26.17
N LYS A 19 -3.21 -5.20 25.77
CA LYS A 19 -2.98 -4.84 24.39
C LYS A 19 -2.72 -6.15 23.68
N SER A 20 -3.79 -6.76 23.15
CA SER A 20 -3.72 -7.80 22.17
C SER A 20 -2.83 -7.21 21.10
N LYS A 21 -1.57 -7.67 21.06
CA LYS A 21 -0.59 -7.27 20.05
C LYS A 21 -1.14 -7.82 18.74
N LYS A 22 -2.13 -7.14 18.15
CA LYS A 22 -2.65 -7.48 16.84
C LYS A 22 -1.56 -7.09 15.87
N TRP A 23 -0.77 -8.09 15.49
CA TRP A 23 0.27 -7.96 14.47
C TRP A 23 -0.31 -7.58 13.10
N ILE A 24 -1.58 -7.93 12.86
CA ILE A 24 -2.33 -7.60 11.65
C ILE A 24 -3.28 -6.44 11.97
N LEU A 25 -3.06 -5.30 11.31
CA LEU A 25 -3.85 -4.09 11.44
C LEU A 25 -4.65 -3.88 10.14
N VAL A 26 -5.75 -4.59 9.99
CA VAL A 26 -6.70 -4.35 8.89
C VAL A 26 -8.04 -3.96 9.51
N PRO A 27 -8.57 -2.74 9.28
CA PRO A 27 -8.13 -1.69 8.35
C PRO A 27 -6.98 -0.81 8.89
N SER A 28 -6.06 -0.38 8.02
CA SER A 28 -5.01 0.60 8.33
C SER A 28 -5.21 1.89 7.53
N GLU A 29 -4.67 3.02 7.99
CA GLU A 29 -4.76 4.32 7.28
C GLU A 29 -4.20 4.28 5.85
N ASN A 30 -3.38 3.27 5.54
CA ASN A 30 -2.71 3.12 4.26
C ASN A 30 -3.31 2.00 3.38
N LEU A 31 -4.21 1.16 3.92
CA LEU A 31 -4.83 0.06 3.19
C LEU A 31 -6.28 -0.17 3.62
N GLU A 32 -7.19 0.28 2.76
CA GLU A 32 -8.62 0.02 2.90
C GLU A 32 -8.92 -1.46 2.69
N LYS A 33 -9.98 -1.97 3.34
CA LYS A 33 -10.38 -3.39 3.25
C LYS A 33 -10.56 -3.85 1.79
N ILE A 34 -11.10 -2.99 0.93
CA ILE A 34 -11.31 -3.31 -0.49
C ILE A 34 -9.97 -3.49 -1.21
N ARG A 35 -9.01 -2.57 -1.01
CA ARG A 35 -7.67 -2.68 -1.61
C ARG A 35 -6.89 -3.86 -1.05
N PHE A 36 -7.06 -4.18 0.24
CA PHE A 36 -6.49 -5.41 0.83
C PHE A 36 -6.97 -6.66 0.08
N VAL A 37 -8.28 -6.79 -0.14
CA VAL A 37 -8.86 -7.94 -0.85
C VAL A 37 -8.32 -8.00 -2.28
N ILE A 38 -8.21 -6.87 -2.97
CA ILE A 38 -7.70 -6.84 -4.34
C ILE A 38 -6.24 -7.25 -4.41
N LYS A 39 -5.38 -6.77 -3.50
CA LYS A 39 -3.99 -7.22 -3.43
C LYS A 39 -3.85 -8.71 -3.14
N VAL A 40 -4.74 -9.28 -2.32
CA VAL A 40 -4.79 -10.74 -2.13
C VAL A 40 -5.15 -11.44 -3.45
N VAL A 41 -6.12 -10.92 -4.21
CA VAL A 41 -6.48 -11.47 -5.52
C VAL A 41 -5.32 -11.34 -6.52
N GLU A 42 -4.62 -10.22 -6.56
CA GLU A 42 -3.41 -10.03 -7.39
C GLU A 42 -2.34 -11.08 -7.06
N VAL A 43 -2.05 -11.30 -5.78
CA VAL A 43 -1.09 -12.33 -5.32
C VAL A 43 -1.53 -13.72 -5.76
N LEU A 44 -2.80 -14.08 -5.60
CA LEU A 44 -3.30 -15.40 -5.99
C LEU A 44 -3.24 -15.60 -7.51
N LEU A 45 -3.67 -14.62 -8.30
CA LEU A 45 -3.68 -14.72 -9.76
C LEU A 45 -2.25 -14.77 -10.33
N SER A 46 -1.35 -13.93 -9.83
CA SER A 46 0.07 -13.93 -10.23
C SER A 46 0.78 -15.21 -9.82
N PHE A 47 0.48 -15.75 -8.63
CA PHE A 47 1.01 -17.05 -8.19
C PHE A 47 0.54 -18.20 -9.08
N VAL A 48 -0.76 -18.26 -9.41
CA VAL A 48 -1.29 -19.30 -10.30
C VAL A 48 -0.69 -19.17 -11.70
N ALA A 49 -0.56 -17.96 -12.24
CA ALA A 49 0.10 -17.72 -13.53
C ALA A 49 1.56 -18.22 -13.52
N PHE A 50 2.31 -17.92 -12.47
CA PHE A 50 3.68 -18.40 -12.28
C PHE A 50 3.76 -19.92 -12.19
N VAL A 51 2.91 -20.56 -11.38
CA VAL A 51 2.91 -22.03 -11.21
C VAL A 51 2.52 -22.73 -12.51
N MET A 52 1.52 -22.22 -13.25
CA MET A 52 1.12 -22.81 -14.52
C MET A 52 2.24 -22.76 -15.56
N GLU A 53 3.07 -21.73 -15.50
CA GLU A 53 4.24 -21.58 -16.36
C GLU A 53 5.39 -22.50 -15.96
N GLU A 54 5.74 -22.53 -14.67
CA GLU A 54 6.84 -23.34 -14.13
C GLU A 54 6.64 -24.84 -14.42
N VAL A 55 5.39 -25.32 -14.50
CA VAL A 55 5.09 -26.72 -14.80
C VAL A 55 5.13 -27.06 -16.30
N VAL A 56 5.32 -26.07 -17.18
CA VAL A 56 5.48 -26.30 -18.62
C VAL A 56 6.85 -26.96 -18.86
N SER A 57 6.81 -28.22 -19.28
CA SER A 57 8.02 -29.03 -19.47
C SER A 57 8.72 -28.82 -20.82
N ASN A 58 8.02 -28.25 -21.81
CA ASN A 58 8.55 -28.05 -23.16
C ASN A 58 8.06 -26.71 -23.70
N CYS A 59 8.98 -25.85 -24.13
CA CYS A 59 8.70 -24.59 -24.84
C CYS A 59 9.22 -24.66 -26.27
N SER A 60 8.44 -24.14 -27.21
CA SER A 60 8.87 -23.96 -28.60
C SER A 60 9.74 -22.70 -28.75
N GLU A 61 9.28 -21.61 -28.16
CA GLU A 61 10.00 -20.33 -28.01
C GLU A 61 10.10 -19.99 -26.52
N CYS A 62 11.25 -20.23 -25.89
CA CYS A 62 11.39 -20.07 -24.44
C CYS A 62 11.62 -18.60 -24.03
N GLY A 63 11.86 -17.68 -24.96
CA GLY A 63 12.05 -16.26 -24.65
C GLY A 63 10.82 -15.60 -24.00
N PRO A 64 9.63 -15.68 -24.63
CA PRO A 64 8.37 -15.21 -24.04
C PRO A 64 8.04 -15.84 -22.69
N LEU A 65 8.34 -17.14 -22.55
CA LEU A 65 8.14 -17.98 -21.36
C LEU A 65 8.94 -17.40 -20.17
N TYR A 66 10.25 -17.22 -20.35
CA TYR A 66 11.12 -16.63 -19.32
C TYR A 66 10.76 -15.18 -18.97
N PHE A 67 10.34 -14.38 -19.95
CA PHE A 67 9.89 -13.02 -19.67
C PHE A 67 8.62 -13.01 -18.81
N PHE A 68 7.66 -13.88 -19.11
CA PHE A 68 6.44 -14.04 -18.33
C PHE A 68 6.70 -14.60 -16.93
N GLU A 69 7.59 -15.57 -16.81
CA GLU A 69 8.04 -16.13 -15.53
C GLU A 69 8.65 -15.03 -14.63
N PHE A 70 9.57 -14.24 -15.17
CA PHE A 70 10.21 -13.15 -14.43
C PHE A 70 9.18 -12.13 -13.91
N VAL A 71 8.26 -11.70 -14.77
CA VAL A 71 7.23 -10.71 -14.42
C VAL A 71 6.21 -11.28 -13.44
N SER A 72 5.75 -12.51 -13.63
CA SER A 72 4.78 -13.17 -12.74
C SER A 72 5.37 -13.44 -11.35
N CYS A 73 6.60 -13.92 -11.28
CA CYS A 73 7.32 -14.15 -10.02
C CYS A 73 7.58 -12.84 -9.26
N THR A 74 8.07 -11.79 -9.96
CA THR A 74 8.27 -10.48 -9.32
C THR A 74 6.94 -9.88 -8.84
N ALA A 75 5.90 -9.91 -9.65
CA ALA A 75 4.58 -9.43 -9.24
C ALA A 75 4.05 -10.21 -8.01
N PHE A 76 4.17 -11.53 -7.99
CA PHE A 76 3.77 -12.34 -6.84
C PHE A 76 4.55 -11.96 -5.57
N LEU A 77 5.88 -12.03 -5.61
CA LEU A 77 6.73 -11.84 -4.44
C LEU A 77 6.66 -10.41 -3.90
N PHE A 78 6.75 -9.41 -4.76
CA PHE A 78 6.72 -8.02 -4.33
C PHE A 78 5.33 -7.58 -3.87
N THR A 79 4.24 -8.05 -4.50
CA THR A 79 2.89 -7.73 -4.03
C THR A 79 2.62 -8.38 -2.68
N LEU A 80 3.05 -9.63 -2.48
CA LEU A 80 2.96 -10.31 -1.19
C LEU A 80 3.77 -9.58 -0.11
N LEU A 81 5.01 -9.17 -0.44
CA LEU A 81 5.85 -8.40 0.47
C LEU A 81 5.20 -7.07 0.86
N LEU A 82 4.70 -6.30 -0.11
CA LEU A 82 4.00 -5.04 0.14
C LEU A 82 2.74 -5.26 0.97
N LEU A 83 1.97 -6.32 0.68
CA LEU A 83 0.78 -6.67 1.44
C LEU A 83 1.12 -6.96 2.90
N ILE A 84 2.18 -7.72 3.17
CA ILE A 84 2.64 -8.02 4.54
C ILE A 84 3.11 -6.75 5.24
N LEU A 85 3.95 -5.94 4.58
CA LEU A 85 4.46 -4.70 5.16
C LEU A 85 3.33 -3.75 5.55
N LEU A 86 2.33 -3.62 4.68
CA LEU A 86 1.23 -2.69 4.82
C LEU A 86 0.10 -3.18 5.73
N ALA A 87 -0.10 -4.49 5.83
CA ALA A 87 -1.04 -5.12 6.75
C ALA A 87 -0.49 -5.29 8.17
N THR A 88 0.83 -5.18 8.36
CA THR A 88 1.48 -5.31 9.68
C THR A 88 2.00 -3.97 10.19
N THR A 89 2.43 -3.93 11.46
CA THR A 89 3.09 -2.75 12.05
C THR A 89 4.51 -2.52 11.52
N LEU A 90 5.02 -3.39 10.64
CA LEU A 90 6.37 -3.29 10.09
C LEU A 90 6.53 -2.05 9.21
N HIS A 91 5.46 -1.54 8.59
CA HIS A 91 5.50 -0.29 7.82
C HIS A 91 6.04 0.90 8.62
N GLN A 92 5.91 0.91 9.94
CA GLN A 92 6.41 1.98 10.82
C GLN A 92 7.91 1.90 11.07
N ARG A 93 8.53 0.72 10.86
CA ARG A 93 9.96 0.52 11.06
C ARG A 93 10.78 0.80 9.82
N VAL A 94 10.16 0.75 8.63
CA VAL A 94 10.85 1.09 7.38
C VAL A 94 10.67 2.59 7.17
N GLY A 95 11.77 3.35 7.17
CA GLY A 95 11.80 4.82 7.06
C GLY A 95 11.39 5.37 5.69
N ILE A 96 10.27 4.88 5.13
CA ILE A 96 9.73 5.30 3.85
C ILE A 96 8.85 6.54 4.06
N ASN A 97 9.18 7.61 3.33
CA ASN A 97 8.46 8.89 3.43
C ASN A 97 6.99 8.82 2.99
N SER A 98 6.63 7.93 2.07
CA SER A 98 5.25 7.80 1.55
C SER A 98 4.96 6.42 0.96
N TRP A 99 4.44 5.52 1.79
CA TRP A 99 3.97 4.19 1.37
C TRP A 99 2.94 4.20 0.23
N PRO A 100 1.93 5.11 0.21
CA PRO A 100 0.95 5.14 -0.87
C PRO A 100 1.57 5.47 -2.23
N THR A 101 2.60 6.31 -2.27
CA THR A 101 3.29 6.68 -3.51
C THR A 101 4.11 5.51 -4.06
N LEU A 102 4.80 4.77 -3.18
CA LEU A 102 5.52 3.56 -3.58
C LEU A 102 4.57 2.48 -4.08
N ASP A 103 3.49 2.23 -3.34
CA ASP A 103 2.45 1.27 -3.72
C ASP A 103 1.84 1.62 -5.07
N PHE A 104 1.52 2.89 -5.32
CA PHE A 104 1.00 3.35 -6.61
C PHE A 104 1.99 3.16 -7.76
N GLY A 105 3.25 3.59 -7.57
CA GLY A 105 4.29 3.44 -8.60
C GLY A 105 4.54 1.98 -8.93
N TYR A 106 4.56 1.12 -7.91
CA TYR A 106 4.67 -0.32 -8.05
C TYR A 106 3.48 -0.92 -8.81
N THR A 107 2.24 -0.69 -8.35
CA THR A 107 1.01 -1.22 -9.00
C THR A 107 0.93 -0.77 -10.46
N THR A 108 1.27 0.49 -10.76
CA THR A 108 1.29 1.01 -12.13
C THR A 108 2.32 0.30 -13.00
N THR A 109 3.54 0.12 -12.47
CA THR A 109 4.63 -0.55 -13.18
C THR A 109 4.28 -2.00 -13.46
N MET A 110 3.77 -2.72 -12.44
CA MET A 110 3.37 -4.12 -12.59
C MET A 110 2.18 -4.28 -13.53
N ALA A 111 1.17 -3.41 -13.49
CA ALA A 111 0.05 -3.47 -14.44
C ALA A 111 0.52 -3.44 -15.91
N ILE A 112 1.47 -2.56 -16.24
CA ILE A 112 2.02 -2.41 -17.59
C ILE A 112 2.91 -3.62 -17.94
N LEU A 113 3.83 -4.00 -17.05
CA LEU A 113 4.74 -5.11 -17.30
C LEU A 113 4.00 -6.44 -17.46
N PHE A 114 3.01 -6.72 -16.60
CA PHE A 114 2.21 -7.93 -16.67
C PHE A 114 1.38 -8.00 -17.95
N LEU A 115 0.78 -6.86 -18.37
CA LEU A 115 0.08 -6.78 -19.64
C LEU A 115 0.99 -7.12 -20.82
N LEU A 116 2.18 -6.50 -20.87
CA LEU A 116 3.16 -6.75 -21.94
C LEU A 116 3.62 -8.20 -21.95
N ALA A 117 3.93 -8.76 -20.77
CA ALA A 117 4.33 -10.14 -20.62
C ALA A 117 3.24 -11.11 -21.09
N SER A 118 1.97 -10.88 -20.71
CA SER A 118 0.83 -11.67 -21.19
C SER A 118 0.64 -11.59 -22.69
N ILE A 119 0.81 -10.42 -23.32
CA ILE A 119 0.69 -10.27 -24.78
C ILE A 119 1.83 -11.01 -25.49
N VAL A 120 3.08 -10.82 -25.06
CA VAL A 120 4.26 -11.45 -25.65
C VAL A 120 4.17 -12.97 -25.52
N PHE A 121 3.76 -13.47 -24.35
CA PHE A 121 3.59 -14.89 -24.13
C PHE A 121 2.40 -15.47 -24.91
N ALA A 122 1.27 -14.75 -25.00
CA ALA A 122 0.16 -15.15 -25.85
C ALA A 122 0.54 -15.25 -27.33
N ALA A 123 1.42 -14.37 -27.82
CA ALA A 123 1.87 -14.37 -29.20
C ALA A 123 2.90 -15.49 -29.49
N GLY A 124 3.63 -15.95 -28.48
CA GLY A 124 4.74 -16.88 -28.62
C GLY A 124 4.55 -18.26 -27.97
N ASN A 125 3.38 -18.57 -27.41
CA ASN A 125 3.17 -19.86 -26.75
C ASN A 125 3.04 -21.04 -27.73
N GLY A 126 3.37 -22.25 -27.26
CA GLY A 126 3.22 -23.50 -27.99
C GLY A 126 1.78 -24.03 -28.07
N ASN A 127 0.77 -23.25 -27.67
CA ASN A 127 -0.65 -23.63 -27.60
C ASN A 127 -0.95 -24.88 -26.75
N THR A 128 -0.10 -25.21 -25.79
CA THR A 128 -0.41 -26.26 -24.82
C THR A 128 -1.47 -25.78 -23.81
N SER A 129 -2.20 -26.70 -23.20
CA SER A 129 -3.23 -26.36 -22.21
C SER A 129 -2.67 -25.60 -20.99
N LEU A 130 -1.43 -25.90 -20.61
CA LEU A 130 -0.73 -25.23 -19.51
C LEU A 130 -0.35 -23.80 -19.88
N GLU A 131 0.29 -23.59 -21.04
CA GLU A 131 0.65 -22.24 -21.50
C GLU A 131 -0.59 -21.38 -21.75
N GLN A 132 -1.66 -21.93 -22.34
CA GLN A 132 -2.93 -21.21 -22.50
C GLN A 132 -3.55 -20.83 -21.15
N GLY A 133 -3.44 -21.71 -20.16
CA GLY A 133 -3.83 -21.43 -18.78
C GLY A 133 -3.03 -20.28 -18.19
N ALA A 134 -1.70 -20.34 -18.25
CA ALA A 134 -0.80 -19.30 -17.77
C ALA A 134 -1.10 -17.93 -18.43
N VAL A 135 -1.33 -17.90 -19.75
CA VAL A 135 -1.77 -16.69 -20.47
C VAL A 135 -3.11 -16.16 -19.93
N ALA A 136 -4.11 -17.03 -19.74
CA ALA A 136 -5.42 -16.62 -19.24
C ALA A 136 -5.33 -16.02 -17.83
N PHE A 137 -4.61 -16.68 -16.92
CA PHE A 137 -4.37 -16.13 -15.58
C PHE A 137 -3.52 -14.87 -15.60
N GLY A 138 -2.61 -14.72 -16.57
CA GLY A 138 -1.87 -13.48 -16.73
C GLY A 138 -2.73 -12.29 -17.14
N PHE A 139 -3.69 -12.47 -18.04
CA PHE A 139 -4.68 -11.43 -18.35
C PHE A 139 -5.60 -11.14 -17.17
N LEU A 140 -6.02 -12.15 -16.41
CA LEU A 140 -6.81 -11.95 -15.19
C LEU A 140 -6.02 -11.15 -14.15
N ALA A 141 -4.75 -11.48 -13.92
CA ALA A 141 -3.86 -10.74 -13.02
C ALA A 141 -3.71 -9.28 -13.49
N THR A 142 -3.52 -9.08 -14.79
CA THR A 142 -3.45 -7.75 -15.40
C THR A 142 -4.70 -6.91 -15.09
N VAL A 143 -5.89 -7.48 -15.27
CA VAL A 143 -7.16 -6.81 -14.93
C VAL A 143 -7.22 -6.46 -13.44
N ALA A 144 -6.79 -7.37 -12.55
CA ALA A 144 -6.75 -7.09 -11.11
C ALA A 144 -5.83 -5.90 -10.79
N PHE A 145 -4.62 -5.84 -11.35
CA PHE A 145 -3.70 -4.70 -11.20
C PHE A 145 -4.29 -3.38 -11.73
N PHE A 146 -5.01 -3.42 -12.85
CA PHE A 146 -5.71 -2.23 -13.36
C PHE A 146 -6.86 -1.78 -12.46
N ILE A 147 -7.58 -2.73 -11.83
CA ILE A 147 -8.60 -2.40 -10.84
C ILE A 147 -7.97 -1.75 -9.61
N ASP A 148 -6.86 -2.27 -9.07
CA ASP A 148 -6.15 -1.62 -7.95
C ASP A 148 -5.69 -0.22 -8.33
N PHE A 149 -5.10 -0.04 -9.52
CA PHE A 149 -4.72 1.26 -10.05
C PHE A 149 -5.92 2.22 -10.13
N GLY A 150 -7.04 1.77 -10.69
CA GLY A 150 -8.26 2.57 -10.82
C GLY A 150 -8.86 2.96 -9.49
N LEU A 151 -8.88 2.05 -8.51
CA LEU A 151 -9.33 2.35 -7.16
C LEU A 151 -8.38 3.32 -6.46
N PHE A 152 -7.06 3.14 -6.59
CA PHE A 152 -6.10 4.09 -6.05
C PHE A 152 -6.37 5.51 -6.58
N MET A 153 -6.56 5.63 -7.91
CA MET A 153 -6.87 6.89 -8.57
C MET A 153 -8.18 7.50 -8.06
N LYS A 154 -9.20 6.68 -7.81
CA LYS A 154 -10.51 7.11 -7.31
C LYS A 154 -10.47 7.59 -5.87
N TYR A 155 -9.76 6.88 -4.98
CA TYR A 155 -9.73 7.17 -3.55
C TYR A 155 -8.74 8.29 -3.20
N ARG A 156 -7.58 8.35 -3.85
CA ARG A 156 -6.52 9.33 -3.53
C ARG A 156 -6.32 10.44 -4.56
N GLY A 157 -6.96 10.33 -5.74
CA GLY A 157 -6.74 11.26 -6.84
C GLY A 157 -5.38 11.06 -7.52
N ALA A 158 -5.21 11.62 -8.71
CA ALA A 158 -3.95 11.56 -9.44
C ALA A 158 -2.83 12.30 -8.67
N PRO A 159 -1.71 11.65 -8.31
CA PRO A 159 -0.57 12.31 -7.66
C PRO A 159 -0.05 13.51 -8.45
N CYS A 160 -0.22 13.50 -9.78
CA CYS A 160 0.22 14.55 -10.68
C CYS A 160 -0.71 15.78 -10.73
N ARG A 161 -1.91 15.71 -10.12
CA ARG A 161 -2.75 16.90 -9.98
C ARG A 161 -2.26 17.66 -8.75
N LYS A 162 -1.16 18.41 -8.95
CA LYS A 162 -0.80 19.50 -8.03
C LYS A 162 -2.08 20.25 -7.71
N ARG A 163 -2.48 20.21 -6.44
CA ARG A 163 -3.57 21.01 -5.92
C ARG A 163 -3.14 22.47 -6.08
N ASN A 164 -3.47 23.07 -7.21
CA ASN A 164 -3.23 24.49 -7.47
C ASN A 164 -4.17 25.39 -6.64
N ASN A 165 -4.82 24.84 -5.63
CA ASN A 165 -5.45 25.62 -4.59
C ASN A 165 -4.47 25.64 -3.42
N GLN A 166 -3.57 26.63 -3.48
CA GLN A 166 -3.22 27.38 -2.28
C GLN A 166 -4.52 27.58 -1.52
N GLN A 167 -4.63 26.83 -0.44
CA GLN A 167 -5.49 27.15 0.66
C GLN A 167 -5.20 28.62 0.97
N ALA A 168 -6.17 29.48 0.66
CA ALA A 168 -6.22 30.81 1.22
C ALA A 168 -6.09 30.60 2.73
N ASP A 169 -4.88 30.89 3.21
CA ASP A 169 -4.50 30.88 4.61
C ASP A 169 -5.30 31.98 5.29
N GLN A 170 -6.52 31.64 5.71
CA GLN A 170 -7.26 32.41 6.70
C GLN A 170 -7.07 31.74 8.06
N THR A 171 -5.81 31.68 8.50
CA THR A 171 -5.50 31.57 9.91
C THR A 171 -5.30 33.00 10.40
N PRO A 172 -6.03 33.50 11.41
CA PRO A 172 -5.73 34.79 12.00
C PRO A 172 -4.34 34.65 12.64
N ARG A 173 -3.33 35.33 12.08
CA ARG A 173 -2.06 35.54 12.77
C ARG A 173 -2.40 36.22 14.10
N PRO A 174 -2.00 35.69 15.26
CA PRO A 174 -1.98 36.52 16.46
C PRO A 174 -0.96 37.61 16.19
N GLU A 175 -1.46 38.84 16.07
CA GLU A 175 -0.63 40.02 16.06
C GLU A 175 0.26 39.97 17.30
N ASN A 176 1.56 40.00 17.03
CA ASN A 176 2.60 40.15 18.01
C ASN A 176 2.28 41.36 18.89
N GLU A 177 1.92 41.05 20.12
CA GLU A 177 1.80 41.95 21.26
C GLU A 177 2.96 42.96 21.22
N LYS A 178 2.61 44.23 20.98
CA LYS A 178 3.58 45.33 21.01
C LYS A 178 4.19 45.37 22.40
N LEU A 179 5.49 45.08 22.46
CA LEU A 179 6.35 45.21 23.62
C LEU A 179 6.09 46.58 24.28
N ASN A 180 5.52 46.57 25.50
CA ASN A 180 5.40 47.76 26.33
C ASN A 180 6.78 48.39 26.49
N ALA A 181 6.98 49.57 25.87
CA ALA A 181 8.11 50.43 26.18
C ALA A 181 7.81 51.18 27.49
N ASN A 182 7.89 50.46 28.61
CA ASN A 182 8.02 51.06 29.93
C ASN A 182 9.40 50.70 30.46
N GLY A 183 10.35 51.59 30.19
CA GLY A 183 11.67 51.63 30.80
C GLY A 183 11.92 53.03 31.33
N ASP A 184 11.60 53.21 32.60
CA ASP A 184 12.17 54.10 33.61
C ASP A 184 12.91 55.40 33.23
N SER A 185 12.40 56.48 33.82
CA SER A 185 13.12 57.43 34.71
C SER A 185 14.57 57.82 34.37
N ALA A 186 14.77 59.07 33.95
CA ALA A 186 15.78 60.00 34.49
C ALA A 186 15.76 61.34 33.73
N ASN A 187 15.12 62.38 34.29
CA ASN A 187 15.76 63.58 34.85
C ASN A 187 14.68 64.59 35.29
#